data_AF-A0AAE8MXU1-F1
#
_entry.id   AF-A0AAE8MXU1-F1
#
_cell.length_a   1.000
_cell.length_b   1.000
_cell.length_c   1.000
_cell.angle_alpha   90.00
_cell.angle_beta   90.00
_cell.angle_gamma   90.00
#
_symmetry.space_group_name_H-M   'P 1'
#
loop_
_entity.id
_entity.type
_entity.pdbx_description
1 polymer ?
#
loop_
_entity_poly.entity_id
_entity_poly.type
_entity_poly.pdbx_seq_one_letter_code
_entity_poly.pdbx_strand_id
1 'polypeptide(L)'
;MPSLFCNRGISAAALSSLSALLIAWYFYPWKATWGPTTIPGVAFSLTPNYGTAAIHYANGSTISVARVEGSRAYQDFMRREAAPVSTTIPFCDYIPSALGPLALGMCACPVREDTASVEALMRELRASVASSMGTDFCYADLVLPSRLQAPPYQKEVIVKALKNIGLVQPSEITRDAGLAAIYANGLGGSFDGGVPPGLVLVVGYSHSGLSAQLFWRSPDGLVLSVREDHSLGRGPHTDERAPSRTAGLREVLQAVAEPPFGDDPTYVDGGDPLPTEIAHLVLHGDAVNDTAFREILRDALGPRLAEAAVARDPVFASAAFYAGWAYNQINDMAFGKEPAFGCCWGSRWHNCWEYRQVVYVHLI
;
A
#
# COMPACT_ATOMS: atom_id res chain seq x y z
N MET A 1 -23.44 53.88 -31.80
CA MET A 1 -23.38 53.15 -33.08
C MET A 1 -22.36 53.88 -33.95
N PRO A 2 -21.21 53.26 -34.28
CA PRO A 2 -21.16 52.16 -35.25
C PRO A 2 -20.34 50.94 -34.80
N SER A 3 -20.62 49.83 -35.45
CA SER A 3 -20.10 48.48 -35.26
C SER A 3 -18.83 48.23 -36.11
N LEU A 4 -17.77 47.75 -35.46
CA LEU A 4 -16.56 47.20 -36.11
C LEU A 4 -16.59 45.68 -35.96
N PHE A 5 -17.06 44.99 -37.00
CA PHE A 5 -16.89 43.54 -37.14
C PHE A 5 -15.61 43.26 -37.91
N CYS A 6 -14.60 42.70 -37.22
CA CYS A 6 -13.37 42.22 -37.83
C CYS A 6 -13.56 40.77 -38.26
N ASN A 7 -13.85 40.56 -39.54
CA ASN A 7 -14.02 39.24 -40.14
C ASN A 7 -12.66 38.75 -40.68
N ARG A 8 -11.90 38.01 -39.86
CA ARG A 8 -10.70 37.28 -40.33
C ARG A 8 -11.14 35.92 -40.84
N GLY A 9 -11.25 35.81 -42.16
CA GLY A 9 -11.48 34.55 -42.85
C GLY A 9 -10.34 33.55 -42.57
N ILE A 10 -10.67 32.47 -41.88
CA ILE A 10 -9.80 31.30 -41.78
C ILE A 10 -9.82 30.65 -43.17
N SER A 11 -8.66 30.61 -43.82
CA SER A 11 -8.47 29.96 -45.11
C SER A 11 -8.85 28.48 -45.02
N ALA A 12 -9.72 28.02 -45.93
CA ALA A 12 -10.15 26.63 -46.06
C ALA A 12 -8.97 25.63 -46.25
N ALA A 13 -7.78 26.11 -46.61
CA ALA A 13 -6.58 25.29 -46.72
C ALA A 13 -5.99 24.84 -45.37
N ALA A 14 -6.28 25.55 -44.27
CA ALA A 14 -5.86 25.14 -42.92
C ALA A 14 -6.76 24.03 -42.34
N LEU A 15 -8.02 23.96 -42.76
CA LEU A 15 -8.96 22.92 -42.32
C LEU A 15 -8.71 21.58 -43.03
N SER A 16 -8.28 21.58 -44.30
CA SER A 16 -8.01 20.33 -45.04
C SER A 16 -6.74 19.61 -44.57
N SER A 17 -5.74 20.35 -44.09
CA SER A 17 -4.46 19.80 -43.59
C SER A 17 -4.59 19.19 -42.19
N LEU A 18 -5.47 19.73 -41.34
CA LEU A 18 -5.82 19.11 -40.04
C LEU A 18 -6.61 17.81 -40.21
N SER A 19 -7.53 17.74 -41.18
CA SER A 19 -8.29 16.52 -41.49
C SER A 19 -7.39 15.38 -42.00
N ALA A 20 -6.38 15.70 -42.81
CA ALA A 20 -5.43 14.70 -43.32
C ALA A 20 -4.51 14.14 -42.22
N LEU A 21 -4.10 14.97 -41.25
CA LEU A 21 -3.33 14.51 -40.09
C LEU A 21 -4.15 13.63 -39.13
N LEU A 22 -5.44 13.93 -38.95
CA LEU A 22 -6.36 13.10 -38.17
C LEU A 22 -6.64 11.75 -38.84
N ILE A 23 -6.75 11.71 -40.18
CA ILE A 23 -6.97 10.46 -40.93
C ILE A 23 -5.70 9.62 -41.01
N ALA A 24 -4.52 10.23 -41.16
CA ALA A 24 -3.25 9.49 -41.15
C ALA A 24 -2.94 8.86 -39.78
N TRP A 25 -3.39 9.48 -38.68
CA TRP A 25 -3.38 8.88 -37.34
C TRP A 25 -4.32 7.67 -37.22
N TYR A 26 -5.47 7.70 -37.91
CA TYR A 26 -6.44 6.61 -37.90
C TYR A 26 -5.98 5.35 -38.64
N PHE A 27 -5.03 5.47 -39.58
CA PHE A 27 -4.67 4.40 -40.51
C PHE A 27 -3.22 3.94 -40.46
N TYR A 28 -2.38 4.42 -39.54
CA TYR A 28 -1.09 3.77 -39.32
C TYR A 28 -1.33 2.40 -38.67
N PRO A 29 -1.13 1.28 -39.40
CA PRO A 29 -1.21 -0.02 -38.78
C PRO A 29 0.11 -0.19 -38.05
N TRP A 30 0.17 0.28 -36.80
CA TRP A 30 1.10 -0.32 -35.86
C TRP A 30 0.79 -1.81 -35.89
N LYS A 31 1.66 -2.59 -36.54
CA LYS A 31 1.69 -4.04 -36.37
C LYS A 31 2.10 -4.26 -34.92
N ALA A 32 1.13 -4.10 -34.02
CA ALA A 32 1.22 -4.58 -32.67
C ALA A 32 1.50 -6.07 -32.80
N THR A 33 2.70 -6.47 -32.42
CA THR A 33 2.94 -7.87 -32.07
C THR A 33 2.07 -8.14 -30.86
N TRP A 34 0.87 -8.67 -31.11
CA TRP A 34 -0.11 -9.10 -30.13
C TRP A 34 0.43 -10.33 -29.37
N GLY A 35 1.47 -10.12 -28.57
CA GLY A 35 1.73 -10.97 -27.42
C GLY A 35 0.96 -10.38 -26.25
N PRO A 36 0.36 -11.20 -25.36
CA PRO A 36 -0.22 -10.69 -24.12
C PRO A 36 0.91 -10.06 -23.30
N THR A 37 1.06 -8.74 -23.40
CA THR A 37 2.01 -8.02 -22.55
C THR A 37 1.39 -7.92 -21.17
N THR A 38 1.87 -8.76 -20.27
CA THR A 38 1.50 -8.71 -18.86
C THR A 38 2.08 -7.46 -18.23
N ILE A 39 1.27 -6.75 -17.46
CA ILE A 39 1.66 -5.54 -16.74
C ILE A 39 2.33 -5.96 -15.43
N PRO A 40 3.56 -5.52 -15.13
CA PRO A 40 4.18 -5.77 -13.83
C PRO A 40 3.33 -5.21 -12.69
N GLY A 41 3.21 -5.97 -11.60
CA GLY A 41 2.53 -5.52 -10.40
C GLY A 41 3.45 -4.64 -9.56
N VAL A 42 2.90 -3.58 -8.98
CA VAL A 42 3.63 -2.67 -8.09
C VAL A 42 2.85 -2.57 -6.78
N ALA A 43 3.55 -2.52 -5.66
CA ALA A 43 2.93 -2.17 -4.39
C ALA A 43 3.84 -1.30 -3.53
N PHE A 44 3.20 -0.43 -2.74
CA PHE A 44 3.83 0.37 -1.72
C PHE A 44 3.41 -0.13 -0.33
N SER A 45 4.38 -0.33 0.56
CA SER A 45 4.12 -0.56 1.97
C SER A 45 4.56 0.65 2.78
N LEU A 46 3.62 1.23 3.52
CA LEU A 46 3.89 2.41 4.34
C LEU A 46 4.00 2.02 5.80
N THR A 47 4.98 2.59 6.48
CA THR A 47 5.18 2.46 7.93
C THR A 47 5.18 3.86 8.55
N PRO A 48 5.13 4.00 9.88
CA PRO A 48 5.18 5.33 10.47
C PRO A 48 6.47 6.11 10.20
N ASN A 49 7.53 5.46 9.70
CA ASN A 49 8.83 6.09 9.49
C ASN A 49 9.25 6.20 8.04
N TYR A 50 8.92 5.20 7.24
CA TYR A 50 9.40 5.05 5.86
C TYR A 50 8.35 4.36 5.01
N GLY A 51 8.50 4.45 3.70
CA GLY A 51 7.79 3.61 2.74
C GLY A 51 8.74 2.69 1.98
N THR A 52 8.24 1.53 1.55
CA THR A 52 8.94 0.61 0.65
C THR A 52 8.15 0.35 -0.62
N ALA A 53 8.85 0.04 -1.69
CA ALA A 53 8.26 -0.33 -2.98
C ALA A 53 8.86 -1.63 -3.50
N ALA A 54 8.02 -2.43 -4.16
CA ALA A 54 8.42 -3.65 -4.84
C ALA A 54 7.72 -3.78 -6.21
N ILE A 55 8.35 -4.51 -7.13
CA ILE A 55 7.81 -4.86 -8.44
C ILE A 55 7.75 -6.37 -8.57
N HIS A 56 6.63 -6.89 -9.08
CA HIS A 56 6.48 -8.29 -9.49
C HIS A 56 6.37 -8.38 -11.01
N TYR A 57 7.18 -9.24 -11.61
CA TYR A 57 7.25 -9.44 -13.05
C TYR A 57 6.58 -10.75 -13.47
N ALA A 58 6.24 -10.83 -14.76
CA ALA A 58 5.57 -11.98 -15.35
C ALA A 58 6.35 -13.31 -15.29
N ASN A 59 7.67 -13.24 -15.12
CA ASN A 59 8.51 -14.42 -14.91
C ASN A 59 8.41 -14.99 -13.48
N GLY A 60 7.51 -14.44 -12.63
CA GLY A 60 7.31 -14.83 -11.25
C GLY A 60 8.33 -14.22 -10.27
N SER A 61 9.28 -13.41 -10.76
CA SER A 61 10.25 -12.74 -9.88
C SER A 61 9.66 -11.48 -9.25
N THR A 62 10.01 -11.25 -7.99
CA THR A 62 9.75 -10.00 -7.28
C THR A 62 11.06 -9.34 -6.92
N ILE A 63 11.17 -8.04 -7.16
CA ILE A 63 12.32 -7.24 -6.73
C ILE A 63 11.88 -6.16 -5.74
N SER A 64 12.68 -5.99 -4.70
CA SER A 64 12.62 -4.86 -3.77
C SER A 64 13.31 -3.66 -4.42
N VAL A 65 12.59 -2.54 -4.59
CA VAL A 65 13.09 -1.41 -5.40
C VAL A 65 13.72 -0.34 -4.54
N ALA A 66 12.95 0.18 -3.57
CA ALA A 66 13.36 1.35 -2.81
C ALA A 66 12.75 1.34 -1.43
N ARG A 67 13.54 1.81 -0.46
CA ARG A 67 13.09 2.26 0.85
C ARG A 67 13.33 3.77 0.90
N VAL A 68 12.29 4.53 1.20
CA VAL A 68 12.36 6.00 1.29
C VAL A 68 11.96 6.40 2.70
N GLU A 69 12.83 7.14 3.37
CA GLU A 69 12.53 7.68 4.69
C GLU A 69 11.49 8.79 4.60
N GLY A 70 10.50 8.73 5.48
CA GLY A 70 9.47 9.74 5.58
C GLY A 70 10.02 11.03 6.16
N SER A 71 9.56 12.16 5.61
CA SER A 71 9.81 13.47 6.21
C SER A 71 9.27 13.54 7.64
N ARG A 72 9.77 14.49 8.44
CA ARG A 72 9.23 14.70 9.80
C ARG A 72 7.71 14.89 9.80
N ALA A 73 7.18 15.68 8.85
CA ALA A 73 5.74 15.90 8.72
C ALA A 73 4.97 14.60 8.44
N TYR A 74 5.51 13.74 7.57
CA TYR A 74 4.94 12.41 7.32
C TYR A 74 4.94 11.55 8.58
N GLN A 75 6.06 11.52 9.31
CA GLN A 75 6.18 10.72 10.52
C GLN A 75 5.20 11.20 11.61
N ASP A 76 5.09 12.51 11.79
CA ASP A 76 4.16 13.14 12.74
C ASP A 76 2.70 12.83 12.37
N PHE A 77 2.37 12.86 11.07
CA PHE A 77 1.06 12.44 10.56
C PHE A 77 0.78 10.97 10.86
N MET A 78 1.70 10.06 10.49
CA MET A 78 1.49 8.62 10.63
C MET A 78 1.39 8.18 12.10
N ARG A 79 2.08 8.87 13.02
CA ARG A 79 2.06 8.55 14.46
C ARG A 79 0.88 9.16 15.21
N ARG A 80 0.08 10.01 14.59
CA ARG A 80 -1.06 10.66 15.24
C ARG A 80 -2.14 9.63 15.59
N GLU A 81 -2.56 9.60 16.85
CA GLU A 81 -3.59 8.66 17.34
C GLU A 81 -5.01 9.14 17.08
N ALA A 82 -5.23 10.46 17.09
CA ALA A 82 -6.53 11.07 16.83
C ALA A 82 -6.53 11.84 15.50
N ALA A 83 -7.66 11.77 14.78
CA ALA A 83 -7.91 12.69 13.68
C ALA A 83 -7.86 14.13 14.22
N PRO A 84 -7.26 15.09 13.47
CA PRO A 84 -7.37 16.49 13.87
C PRO A 84 -8.85 16.85 13.98
N VAL A 85 -9.20 17.65 15.00
CA VAL A 85 -10.57 18.14 15.16
C VAL A 85 -10.97 18.78 13.84
N SER A 86 -11.98 18.18 13.21
CA SER A 86 -12.45 18.51 11.88
C SER A 86 -13.10 19.90 11.91
N THR A 87 -12.29 20.95 11.93
CA THR A 87 -12.71 22.28 11.49
C THR A 87 -12.60 22.32 9.97
N THR A 88 -13.21 21.34 9.28
CA THR A 88 -13.30 21.36 7.82
C THR A 88 -14.26 22.48 7.47
N ILE A 89 -13.70 23.67 7.29
CA ILE A 89 -14.35 24.71 6.52
C ILE A 89 -14.39 24.12 5.10
N PRO A 90 -15.58 23.88 4.50
CA PRO A 90 -15.72 23.23 3.18
C PRO A 90 -14.86 23.89 2.08
N PHE A 91 -14.49 25.14 2.30
CA PHE A 91 -13.64 25.93 1.43
C PHE A 91 -12.20 25.41 1.29
N CYS A 92 -11.66 24.69 2.28
CA CYS A 92 -10.26 24.21 2.28
C CYS A 92 -9.93 23.29 1.09
N ASP A 93 -10.88 22.53 0.57
CA ASP A 93 -10.66 21.65 -0.60
C ASP A 93 -10.62 22.41 -1.93
N TYR A 94 -11.12 23.66 -1.97
CA TYR A 94 -11.25 24.44 -3.20
C TYR A 94 -10.15 25.50 -3.41
N ILE A 95 -9.29 25.77 -2.41
CA ILE A 95 -8.22 26.76 -2.54
C ILE A 95 -6.99 26.13 -3.24
N PRO A 96 -6.56 26.63 -4.41
CA PRO A 96 -5.34 26.19 -5.07
C PRO A 96 -4.10 26.41 -4.20
N SER A 97 -3.10 25.52 -4.30
CA SER A 97 -1.85 25.54 -3.52
C SER A 97 -1.09 26.86 -3.57
N ALA A 98 -1.16 27.52 -4.72
CA ALA A 98 -0.46 28.76 -4.96
C ALA A 98 -0.99 29.95 -4.15
N LEU A 99 -2.20 29.87 -3.59
CA LEU A 99 -2.85 30.99 -2.89
C LEU A 99 -2.83 30.85 -1.35
N GLY A 100 -2.35 29.72 -0.82
CA GLY A 100 -2.30 29.45 0.62
C GLY A 100 -1.55 30.51 1.46
N PRO A 101 -0.39 31.04 1.03
CA PRO A 101 0.34 32.04 1.81
C PRO A 101 -0.30 33.45 1.79
N LEU A 102 -1.19 33.73 0.85
CA LEU A 102 -1.79 35.06 0.64
C LEU A 102 -3.16 35.20 1.31
N ALA A 103 -3.75 34.11 1.79
CA ALA A 103 -5.01 34.11 2.52
C ALA A 103 -4.79 34.48 4.00
N LEU A 104 -4.66 35.79 4.27
CA LEU A 104 -4.98 36.48 5.53
C LEU A 104 -4.95 35.63 6.83
N GLY A 105 -3.77 35.19 7.28
CA GLY A 105 -3.44 34.89 8.69
C GLY A 105 -4.32 33.90 9.47
N MET A 106 -5.30 33.24 8.85
CA MET A 106 -6.27 32.37 9.53
C MET A 106 -6.54 31.15 8.64
N CYS A 107 -6.33 29.97 9.24
CA CYS A 107 -6.58 28.62 8.72
C CYS A 107 -5.44 27.95 7.92
N ALA A 108 -4.47 27.36 8.63
CA ALA A 108 -3.75 26.20 8.11
C ALA A 108 -4.77 25.03 8.01
N CYS A 109 -4.95 24.46 6.81
CA CYS A 109 -5.86 23.32 6.61
C CYS A 109 -5.07 22.01 6.86
N PRO A 110 -5.24 21.31 7.99
CA PRO A 110 -4.36 20.19 8.37
C PRO A 110 -4.37 19.04 7.37
N VAL A 111 -5.54 18.74 6.78
CA VAL A 111 -5.72 17.69 5.75
C VAL A 111 -4.80 17.91 4.55
N ARG A 112 -4.56 19.16 4.17
CA ARG A 112 -3.73 19.51 3.03
C ARG A 112 -2.25 19.26 3.31
N GLU A 113 -1.78 19.63 4.50
CA GLU A 113 -0.40 19.41 4.92
C GLU A 113 -0.12 17.91 5.08
N ASP A 114 -1.04 17.20 5.73
CA ASP A 114 -0.94 15.75 5.93
C ASP A 114 -0.91 15.03 4.56
N THR A 115 -1.81 15.38 3.63
CA THR A 115 -1.82 14.80 2.27
C THR A 115 -0.54 15.11 1.51
N ALA A 116 -0.05 16.36 1.56
CA ALA A 116 1.17 16.77 0.88
C ALA A 116 2.40 16.01 1.42
N SER A 117 2.46 15.73 2.72
CA SER A 117 3.56 14.98 3.33
C SER A 117 3.61 13.52 2.86
N VAL A 118 2.45 12.87 2.70
CA VAL A 118 2.34 11.51 2.16
C VAL A 118 2.62 11.49 0.65
N GLU A 119 2.10 12.47 -0.09
CA GLU A 119 2.37 12.62 -1.53
C GLU A 119 3.87 12.72 -1.81
N ALA A 120 4.61 13.51 -1.01
CA ALA A 120 6.04 13.67 -1.19
C ALA A 120 6.78 12.32 -1.14
N LEU A 121 6.52 11.54 -0.08
CA LEU A 121 7.08 10.19 0.07
C LEU A 121 6.68 9.29 -1.10
N MET A 122 5.40 9.27 -1.46
CA MET A 122 4.92 8.40 -2.55
C MET A 122 5.45 8.82 -3.93
N ARG A 123 5.70 10.10 -4.18
CA ARG A 123 6.35 10.57 -5.42
C ARG A 123 7.76 10.02 -5.54
N GLU A 124 8.52 9.99 -4.44
CA GLU A 124 9.87 9.40 -4.42
C GLU A 124 9.85 7.89 -4.66
N LEU A 125 8.91 7.17 -4.03
CA LEU A 125 8.70 5.74 -4.30
C LEU A 125 8.32 5.50 -5.76
N ARG A 126 7.36 6.28 -6.30
CA ARG A 126 6.94 6.21 -7.70
C ARG A 126 8.11 6.47 -8.64
N ALA A 127 8.89 7.51 -8.41
CA ALA A 127 10.05 7.84 -9.23
C ALA A 127 11.09 6.71 -9.22
N SER A 128 11.32 6.10 -8.06
CA SER A 128 12.24 4.97 -7.92
C SER A 128 11.77 3.73 -8.70
N VAL A 129 10.48 3.40 -8.62
CA VAL A 129 9.88 2.31 -9.40
C VAL A 129 9.92 2.60 -10.90
N ALA A 130 9.51 3.80 -11.33
CA ALA A 130 9.52 4.18 -12.73
C ALA A 130 10.94 4.13 -13.32
N SER A 131 11.93 4.60 -12.55
CA SER A 131 13.35 4.50 -12.91
C SER A 131 13.80 3.04 -13.04
N SER A 132 13.41 2.17 -12.09
CA SER A 132 13.75 0.74 -12.14
C SER A 132 13.08 0.01 -13.32
N MET A 133 11.88 0.42 -13.72
CA MET A 133 11.14 -0.14 -14.85
C MET A 133 11.58 0.44 -16.21
N GLY A 134 12.23 1.60 -16.21
CA GLY A 134 12.54 2.37 -17.43
C GLY A 134 11.31 2.97 -18.11
N THR A 135 10.18 3.07 -17.40
CA THR A 135 8.89 3.58 -17.88
C THR A 135 7.98 3.96 -16.72
N ASP A 136 6.97 4.79 -16.97
CA ASP A 136 5.88 5.03 -16.02
C ASP A 136 4.96 3.80 -15.87
N PHE A 137 4.18 3.80 -14.80
CA PHE A 137 3.16 2.81 -14.45
C PHE A 137 1.95 3.51 -13.81
N CYS A 138 0.78 2.86 -13.87
CA CYS A 138 -0.50 3.48 -13.49
C CYS A 138 -1.15 2.89 -12.26
N TYR A 139 -0.72 1.70 -11.84
CA TYR A 139 -1.36 0.96 -10.78
C TYR A 139 -0.35 0.59 -9.70
N ALA A 140 -0.75 0.77 -8.44
CA ALA A 140 0.02 0.33 -7.29
C ALA A 140 -0.92 -0.07 -6.17
N ASP A 141 -0.72 -1.25 -5.57
CA ASP A 141 -1.43 -1.63 -4.36
C ASP A 141 -0.81 -0.93 -3.14
N LEU A 142 -1.61 -0.76 -2.08
CA LEU A 142 -1.22 -0.04 -0.88
C LEU A 142 -1.37 -0.92 0.36
N VAL A 143 -0.25 -1.10 1.06
CA VAL A 143 -0.16 -1.87 2.29
C VAL A 143 0.06 -0.93 3.47
N LEU A 144 -0.79 -1.06 4.49
CA LEU A 144 -0.74 -0.27 5.71
C LEU A 144 -0.62 -1.19 6.95
N PRO A 145 -0.07 -0.71 8.07
CA PRO A 145 -0.15 -1.42 9.35
C PRO A 145 -1.62 -1.53 9.79
N SER A 146 -2.00 -2.59 10.49
CA SER A 146 -3.38 -2.88 10.91
C SER A 146 -4.07 -1.70 11.59
N ARG A 147 -3.36 -1.03 12.50
CA ARG A 147 -3.84 0.17 13.21
C ARG A 147 -4.27 1.33 12.31
N LEU A 148 -3.79 1.41 11.06
CA LEU A 148 -4.16 2.45 10.10
C LEU A 148 -5.30 2.02 9.16
N GLN A 149 -5.77 0.77 9.27
CA GLN A 149 -6.90 0.30 8.50
C GLN A 149 -8.25 0.72 9.11
N ALA A 150 -8.31 0.84 10.45
CA ALA A 150 -9.53 1.19 11.17
C ALA A 150 -9.83 2.71 11.22
N PRO A 151 -8.85 3.61 11.45
CA PRO A 151 -9.11 5.04 11.42
C PRO A 151 -9.39 5.51 9.98
N PRO A 152 -10.58 6.08 9.68
CA PRO A 152 -10.92 6.51 8.34
C PRO A 152 -10.00 7.63 7.86
N TYR A 153 -9.57 8.52 8.76
CA TYR A 153 -8.83 9.72 8.41
C TYR A 153 -7.47 9.45 7.74
N GLN A 154 -6.58 8.71 8.41
CA GLN A 154 -5.24 8.45 7.86
C GLN A 154 -5.34 7.66 6.56
N LYS A 155 -6.22 6.66 6.53
CA LYS A 155 -6.49 5.86 5.33
C LYS A 155 -6.95 6.74 4.17
N GLU A 156 -7.92 7.63 4.38
CA GLU A 156 -8.42 8.55 3.36
C GLU A 156 -7.33 9.50 2.85
N VAL A 157 -6.54 10.09 3.74
CA VAL A 157 -5.41 10.96 3.38
C VAL A 157 -4.39 10.20 2.51
N ILE A 158 -4.04 8.97 2.89
CA ILE A 158 -3.06 8.16 2.15
C ILE A 158 -3.61 7.75 0.78
N VAL A 159 -4.87 7.31 0.71
CA VAL A 159 -5.52 6.95 -0.56
C VAL A 159 -5.66 8.17 -1.47
N LYS A 160 -5.99 9.34 -0.90
CA LYS A 160 -6.04 10.62 -1.63
C LYS A 160 -4.66 11.00 -2.17
N ALA A 161 -3.60 10.86 -1.36
CA ALA A 161 -2.22 11.13 -1.78
C ALA A 161 -1.81 10.23 -2.95
N LEU A 162 -2.14 8.93 -2.92
CA LEU A 162 -1.85 8.01 -4.01
C LEU A 162 -2.55 8.42 -5.33
N LYS A 163 -3.82 8.82 -5.25
CA LYS A 163 -4.57 9.35 -6.40
C LYS A 163 -3.96 10.65 -6.93
N ASN A 164 -3.55 11.56 -6.04
CA ASN A 164 -2.96 12.86 -6.40
C ASN A 164 -1.60 12.71 -7.11
N ILE A 165 -0.88 11.60 -6.88
CA ILE A 165 0.33 11.28 -7.64
C ILE A 165 0.06 10.48 -8.92
N GLY A 166 -1.20 10.36 -9.34
CA GLY A 166 -1.60 9.75 -10.61
C GLY A 166 -1.58 8.22 -10.61
N LEU A 167 -1.60 7.58 -9.43
CA LEU A 167 -1.67 6.12 -9.31
C LEU A 167 -3.08 5.67 -8.87
N VAL A 168 -3.49 4.49 -9.33
CA VAL A 168 -4.77 3.87 -9.01
C VAL A 168 -4.52 2.52 -8.32
N GLN A 169 -5.24 2.23 -7.24
CA GLN A 169 -5.13 0.92 -6.62
C GLN A 169 -5.91 -0.14 -7.41
N PRO A 170 -5.29 -1.29 -7.76
CA PRO A 170 -6.01 -2.40 -8.37
C PRO A 170 -7.19 -2.88 -7.52
N SER A 171 -7.01 -2.94 -6.20
CA SER A 171 -8.06 -3.22 -5.22
C SER A 171 -8.50 -1.96 -4.50
N GLU A 172 -9.77 -1.84 -4.12
CA GLU A 172 -10.20 -0.72 -3.24
C GLU A 172 -9.90 -0.97 -1.76
N ILE A 173 -9.49 -2.21 -1.44
CA ILE A 173 -9.24 -2.66 -0.08
C ILE A 173 -7.77 -2.41 0.23
N THR A 174 -7.50 -1.48 1.15
CA THR A 174 -6.19 -1.33 1.76
C THR A 174 -5.80 -2.61 2.50
N ARG A 175 -4.53 -2.96 2.43
CA ARG A 175 -4.07 -4.28 2.85
C ARG A 175 -3.31 -4.26 4.17
N ASP A 176 -3.42 -5.34 4.93
CA ASP A 176 -2.68 -5.49 6.19
C ASP A 176 -1.23 -5.90 5.97
N ALA A 177 -0.30 -5.17 6.58
CA ALA A 177 1.12 -5.47 6.50
C ALA A 177 1.51 -6.79 7.19
N GLY A 178 0.86 -7.14 8.29
CA GLY A 178 1.09 -8.39 9.02
C GLY A 178 0.61 -9.61 8.24
N LEU A 179 -0.60 -9.53 7.68
CA LEU A 179 -1.13 -10.53 6.76
C LEU A 179 -0.19 -10.71 5.56
N ALA A 180 0.26 -9.61 4.95
CA ALA A 180 1.24 -9.65 3.86
C ALA A 180 2.50 -10.43 4.24
N ALA A 181 3.00 -10.21 5.46
CA ALA A 181 4.20 -10.87 5.96
C ALA A 181 3.99 -12.39 6.11
N ILE A 182 2.81 -12.85 6.52
CA ILE A 182 2.47 -14.28 6.56
C ILE A 182 2.63 -14.90 5.17
N TYR A 183 2.00 -14.30 4.16
CA TYR A 183 2.06 -14.81 2.79
C TYR A 183 3.48 -14.73 2.19
N ALA A 184 4.19 -13.63 2.43
CA ALA A 184 5.57 -13.45 1.95
C ALA A 184 6.53 -14.52 2.51
N ASN A 185 6.25 -15.04 3.70
CA ASN A 185 7.00 -16.13 4.33
C ASN A 185 6.47 -17.53 3.95
N GLY A 186 5.55 -17.63 2.98
CA GLY A 186 5.02 -18.91 2.50
C GLY A 186 4.01 -19.57 3.45
N LEU A 187 3.54 -18.85 4.47
CA LEU A 187 2.61 -19.40 5.47
C LEU A 187 1.14 -19.15 5.12
N GLY A 188 0.85 -18.33 4.12
CA GLY A 188 -0.52 -18.01 3.72
C GLY A 188 -1.19 -19.07 2.82
N GLY A 189 -0.49 -20.16 2.49
CA GLY A 189 -1.01 -21.29 1.72
C GLY A 189 -1.24 -21.02 0.22
N SER A 190 -0.87 -21.98 -0.62
CA SER A 190 -1.69 -22.31 -1.78
C SER A 190 -2.89 -23.12 -1.26
N PHE A 191 -4.02 -23.15 -1.98
CA PHE A 191 -5.14 -24.06 -1.67
C PHE A 191 -4.71 -25.55 -1.64
N ASP A 192 -3.48 -25.86 -2.08
CA ASP A 192 -2.89 -27.20 -2.14
C ASP A 192 -2.32 -27.74 -0.81
N GLY A 193 -2.62 -27.11 0.34
CA GLY A 193 -2.50 -27.76 1.66
C GLY A 193 -1.09 -27.98 2.24
N GLY A 194 -0.08 -27.23 1.78
CA GLY A 194 1.32 -27.46 2.20
C GLY A 194 1.69 -27.06 3.64
N VAL A 195 0.88 -26.24 4.32
CA VAL A 195 1.14 -25.79 5.70
C VAL A 195 0.00 -26.31 6.60
N PRO A 196 0.24 -26.86 7.81
CA PRO A 196 -0.80 -27.31 8.73
C PRO A 196 -1.53 -26.17 9.47
N PRO A 197 -2.87 -26.21 9.63
CA PRO A 197 -3.65 -25.14 10.27
C PRO A 197 -3.10 -24.83 11.66
N GLY A 198 -3.17 -23.57 12.08
CA GLY A 198 -2.45 -23.13 13.28
C GLY A 198 -2.56 -21.64 13.54
N LEU A 199 -2.26 -21.26 14.78
CA LEU A 199 -2.09 -19.86 15.15
C LEU A 199 -0.75 -19.33 14.64
N VAL A 200 -0.77 -18.15 14.03
CA VAL A 200 0.40 -17.44 13.51
C VAL A 200 0.49 -16.10 14.19
N LEU A 201 1.52 -15.90 15.01
CA LEU A 201 1.84 -14.61 15.61
C LEU A 201 2.72 -13.83 14.64
N VAL A 202 2.29 -12.64 14.26
CA VAL A 202 3.04 -11.71 13.43
C VAL A 202 3.48 -10.53 14.28
N VAL A 203 4.78 -10.28 14.32
CA VAL A 203 5.35 -9.16 15.08
C VAL A 203 6.07 -8.22 14.13
N GLY A 204 5.50 -7.03 14.00
CA GLY A 204 6.10 -5.88 13.34
C GLY A 204 6.95 -5.09 14.32
N TYR A 205 8.27 -4.99 14.11
CA TYR A 205 9.12 -4.14 14.94
C TYR A 205 9.96 -3.20 14.08
N SER A 206 9.82 -1.91 14.37
CA SER A 206 10.48 -0.84 13.64
C SER A 206 11.01 0.23 14.60
N HIS A 207 11.76 1.17 14.04
CA HIS A 207 12.14 2.40 14.73
C HIS A 207 10.96 3.17 15.35
N SER A 208 9.72 2.98 14.84
CA SER A 208 8.54 3.70 15.32
C SER A 208 7.84 3.03 16.50
N GLY A 209 8.09 1.74 16.72
CA GLY A 209 7.35 0.95 17.70
C GLY A 209 7.14 -0.50 17.28
N LEU A 210 6.22 -1.14 18.00
CA LEU A 210 5.87 -2.55 17.90
C LEU A 210 4.40 -2.69 17.48
N SER A 211 4.11 -3.68 16.64
CA SER A 211 2.76 -4.20 16.40
C SER A 211 2.80 -5.71 16.53
N ALA A 212 1.87 -6.31 17.26
CA ALA A 212 1.71 -7.74 17.39
C ALA A 212 0.29 -8.11 16.95
N GLN A 213 0.18 -9.08 16.04
CA GLN A 213 -1.09 -9.54 15.49
C GLN A 213 -1.11 -11.07 15.49
N LEU A 214 -2.10 -11.65 16.14
CA LEU A 214 -2.34 -13.09 16.15
C LEU A 214 -3.39 -13.42 15.09
N PHE A 215 -3.04 -14.34 14.20
CA PHE A 215 -3.94 -14.83 13.18
C PHE A 215 -4.23 -16.32 13.40
N TRP A 216 -5.46 -16.73 13.10
CA TRP A 216 -5.84 -18.13 12.92
C TRP A 216 -5.76 -18.47 11.44
N ARG A 217 -5.03 -19.52 11.11
CA ARG A 217 -5.03 -20.08 9.76
C ARG A 217 -5.83 -21.36 9.73
N SER A 218 -6.93 -21.34 9.00
CA SER A 218 -7.85 -22.46 8.86
C SER A 218 -7.30 -23.55 7.92
N PRO A 219 -7.87 -24.76 7.94
CA PRO A 219 -7.45 -25.87 7.08
C PRO A 219 -7.57 -25.59 5.58
N ASP A 220 -8.52 -24.74 5.17
CA ASP A 220 -8.74 -24.30 3.78
C ASP A 220 -7.83 -23.13 3.36
N GLY A 221 -6.95 -22.67 4.26
CA GLY A 221 -5.95 -21.65 3.97
C GLY A 221 -6.41 -20.21 4.17
N LEU A 222 -7.60 -19.97 4.71
CA LEU A 222 -8.02 -18.64 5.15
C LEU A 222 -7.20 -18.21 6.36
N VAL A 223 -6.91 -16.92 6.43
CA VAL A 223 -6.17 -16.31 7.54
C VAL A 223 -7.05 -15.23 8.15
N LEU A 224 -7.39 -15.41 9.43
CA LEU A 224 -8.35 -14.58 10.16
C LEU A 224 -7.65 -13.92 11.34
N SER A 225 -7.87 -12.62 11.55
CA SER A 225 -7.32 -11.93 12.71
C SER A 225 -8.06 -12.37 13.97
N VAL A 226 -7.30 -12.75 15.00
CA VAL A 226 -7.82 -13.22 16.30
C VAL A 226 -7.67 -12.13 17.35
N ARG A 227 -6.46 -11.55 17.44
CA ARG A 227 -6.11 -10.54 18.43
C ARG A 227 -5.03 -9.64 17.88
N GLU A 228 -5.05 -8.37 18.20
CA GLU A 228 -3.98 -7.45 17.86
C GLU A 228 -3.71 -6.47 18.98
N ASP A 229 -2.46 -6.02 19.08
CA ASP A 229 -2.04 -4.94 19.96
C ASP A 229 -0.87 -4.19 19.31
N HIS A 230 -0.70 -2.92 19.67
CA HIS A 230 0.34 -2.06 19.12
C HIS A 230 0.83 -1.05 20.14
N SER A 231 2.11 -0.70 20.02
CA SER A 231 2.72 0.32 20.86
C SER A 231 3.66 1.21 20.06
N LEU A 232 3.29 2.48 19.95
CA LEU A 232 4.11 3.51 19.34
C LEU A 232 5.12 4.07 20.33
N GLY A 233 6.23 4.60 19.83
CA GLY A 233 7.24 5.24 20.67
C GLY A 233 8.05 4.26 21.53
N ARG A 234 7.93 2.96 21.28
CA ARG A 234 8.73 1.90 21.93
C ARG A 234 9.77 1.26 21.01
N GLY A 235 10.12 1.92 19.92
CA GLY A 235 11.19 1.49 19.02
C GLY A 235 12.60 1.58 19.65
N PRO A 236 13.64 1.06 18.97
CA PRO A 236 15.01 1.00 19.48
C PRO A 236 15.65 2.37 19.80
N HIS A 237 15.16 3.46 19.19
CA HIS A 237 15.73 4.80 19.31
C HIS A 237 14.88 5.80 20.09
N THR A 238 13.90 5.33 20.86
CA THR A 238 13.11 6.26 21.68
C THR A 238 13.89 6.65 22.94
N ASP A 239 13.67 7.88 23.41
CA ASP A 239 14.29 8.42 24.64
C ASP A 239 13.83 7.69 25.92
N GLU A 240 12.97 6.68 25.76
CA GLU A 240 12.48 5.86 26.85
C GLU A 240 13.63 5.04 27.46
N ARG A 241 13.67 4.99 28.79
CA ARG A 241 14.71 4.21 29.48
C ARG A 241 14.57 2.74 29.11
N ALA A 242 15.70 2.09 28.80
CA ALA A 242 15.72 0.69 28.37
C ALA A 242 14.87 -0.28 29.23
N PRO A 243 14.80 -0.17 30.58
CA PRO A 243 13.96 -1.04 31.39
C PRO A 243 12.45 -0.86 31.16
N SER A 244 11.96 0.38 31.01
CA SER A 244 10.53 0.64 30.80
C SER A 244 10.10 0.26 29.38
N ARG A 245 10.96 0.53 28.39
CA ARG A 245 10.76 0.07 27.01
C ARG A 245 10.65 -1.46 26.95
N THR A 246 11.57 -2.16 27.60
CA THR A 246 11.59 -3.62 27.61
C THR A 246 10.33 -4.21 28.26
N ALA A 247 9.93 -3.67 29.41
CA ALA A 247 8.69 -4.08 30.08
C ALA A 247 7.47 -3.85 29.19
N GLY A 248 7.41 -2.69 28.52
CA GLY A 248 6.31 -2.36 27.63
C GLY A 248 6.25 -3.23 26.36
N LEU A 249 7.39 -3.58 25.77
CA LEU A 249 7.41 -4.52 24.63
C LEU A 249 6.95 -5.92 25.04
N ARG A 250 7.38 -6.38 26.23
CA ARG A 250 6.95 -7.66 26.79
C ARG A 250 5.45 -7.69 27.05
N GLU A 251 4.90 -6.63 27.63
CA GLU A 251 3.47 -6.49 27.92
C GLU A 251 2.62 -6.66 26.65
N VAL A 252 2.97 -5.97 25.56
CA VAL A 252 2.25 -6.08 24.26
C VAL A 252 2.33 -7.50 23.70
N LEU A 253 3.52 -8.12 23.75
CA LEU A 253 3.70 -9.48 23.26
C LEU A 253 2.88 -10.49 24.06
N GLN A 254 2.87 -10.36 25.39
CA GLN A 254 2.10 -11.24 26.28
C GLN A 254 0.60 -11.02 26.12
N ALA A 255 0.13 -9.77 26.03
CA ALA A 255 -1.27 -9.45 25.80
C ALA A 255 -1.81 -10.14 24.54
N VAL A 256 -0.99 -10.25 23.48
CA VAL A 256 -1.39 -10.93 22.24
C VAL A 256 -1.21 -12.46 22.31
N ALA A 257 -0.15 -12.94 22.97
CA ALA A 257 0.26 -14.34 22.94
C ALA A 257 -0.25 -15.21 24.10
N GLU A 258 -0.89 -14.63 25.12
CA GLU A 258 -1.42 -15.40 26.25
C GLU A 258 -2.77 -16.08 25.91
N PRO A 259 -2.88 -17.41 26.15
CA PRO A 259 -4.16 -18.11 26.06
C PRO A 259 -5.07 -17.75 27.25
N PRO A 260 -6.39 -17.95 27.13
CA PRO A 260 -7.10 -18.50 25.97
C PRO A 260 -7.15 -17.51 24.80
N PHE A 261 -7.09 -18.02 23.58
CA PHE A 261 -7.12 -17.18 22.35
C PHE A 261 -8.54 -16.83 21.90
N GLY A 262 -9.54 -17.38 22.57
CA GLY A 262 -10.96 -17.20 22.27
C GLY A 262 -11.64 -18.54 22.06
N ASP A 263 -12.92 -18.59 22.42
CA ASP A 263 -13.80 -19.75 22.24
C ASP A 263 -14.84 -19.50 21.13
N ASP A 264 -14.71 -18.41 20.36
CA ASP A 264 -15.79 -17.93 19.49
C ASP A 264 -16.09 -18.97 18.38
N PRO A 265 -17.25 -19.65 18.45
CA PRO A 265 -17.59 -20.74 17.54
C PRO A 265 -17.92 -20.26 16.13
N THR A 266 -17.94 -18.94 15.88
CA THR A 266 -18.26 -18.38 14.56
C THR A 266 -17.10 -18.44 13.56
N TYR A 267 -15.86 -18.62 14.02
CA TYR A 267 -14.66 -18.55 13.16
C TYR A 267 -14.07 -19.90 12.75
N VAL A 268 -14.49 -20.99 13.41
CA VAL A 268 -14.09 -22.35 13.05
C VAL A 268 -15.32 -23.06 12.55
N ASP A 269 -15.32 -23.40 11.27
CA ASP A 269 -16.39 -24.17 10.62
C ASP A 269 -16.49 -25.54 11.33
N GLY A 270 -17.36 -25.62 12.35
CA GLY A 270 -17.46 -26.79 13.24
C GLY A 270 -17.42 -26.51 14.75
N GLY A 271 -17.15 -25.28 15.20
CA GLY A 271 -17.19 -24.91 16.62
C GLY A 271 -16.06 -25.49 17.48
N ASP A 272 -15.00 -26.01 16.85
CA ASP A 272 -13.81 -26.47 17.56
C ASP A 272 -13.06 -25.28 18.19
N PRO A 273 -12.51 -25.42 19.41
CA PRO A 273 -11.74 -24.36 20.04
C PRO A 273 -10.44 -24.09 19.26
N LEU A 274 -9.96 -22.84 19.31
CA LEU A 274 -8.65 -22.50 18.76
C LEU A 274 -7.53 -23.30 19.46
N PRO A 275 -6.44 -23.65 18.75
CA PRO A 275 -5.31 -24.32 19.39
C PRO A 275 -4.75 -23.50 20.55
N THR A 276 -4.23 -24.17 21.57
CA THR A 276 -3.63 -23.54 22.74
C THR A 276 -2.19 -23.09 22.54
N GLU A 277 -1.57 -23.43 21.40
CA GLU A 277 -0.19 -23.09 21.07
C GLU A 277 -0.11 -22.28 19.78
N ILE A 278 0.81 -21.32 19.75
CA ILE A 278 1.20 -20.58 18.55
C ILE A 278 2.16 -21.46 17.73
N ALA A 279 1.74 -21.78 16.50
CA ALA A 279 2.50 -22.67 15.61
C ALA A 279 3.66 -21.96 14.92
N HIS A 280 3.47 -20.68 14.56
CA HIS A 280 4.44 -19.91 13.80
C HIS A 280 4.60 -18.49 14.33
N LEU A 281 5.83 -17.98 14.27
CA LEU A 281 6.17 -16.58 14.52
C LEU A 281 6.76 -15.96 13.26
N VAL A 282 6.14 -14.89 12.77
CA VAL A 282 6.59 -14.12 11.60
C VAL A 282 7.04 -12.75 12.07
N LEU A 283 8.22 -12.33 11.64
CA LEU A 283 8.75 -11.01 11.97
C LEU A 283 8.87 -10.14 10.72
N HIS A 284 8.45 -8.89 10.82
CA HIS A 284 8.60 -7.88 9.76
C HIS A 284 8.93 -6.49 10.33
N GLY A 285 9.47 -5.61 9.49
CA GLY A 285 9.98 -4.30 9.90
C GLY A 285 11.51 -4.21 9.93
N ASP A 286 12.02 -3.01 10.09
CA ASP A 286 13.44 -2.70 9.93
C ASP A 286 14.28 -2.90 11.21
N ALA A 287 13.63 -3.09 12.36
CA ALA A 287 14.31 -3.27 13.64
C ALA A 287 14.23 -4.72 14.16
N VAL A 288 13.60 -5.65 13.44
CA VAL A 288 13.39 -7.03 13.93
C VAL A 288 14.68 -7.82 14.18
N ASN A 289 15.81 -7.38 13.63
CA ASN A 289 17.12 -8.01 13.85
C ASN A 289 17.91 -7.37 15.00
N ASP A 290 17.34 -6.39 15.70
CA ASP A 290 17.92 -5.84 16.93
C ASP A 290 18.09 -6.95 17.98
N THR A 291 19.31 -7.09 18.51
CA THR A 291 19.65 -8.18 19.44
C THR A 291 18.84 -8.09 20.73
N ALA A 292 18.66 -6.89 21.28
CA ALA A 292 17.88 -6.69 22.50
C ALA A 292 16.41 -7.08 22.27
N PHE A 293 15.84 -6.70 21.12
CA PHE A 293 14.49 -7.14 20.75
C PHE A 293 14.37 -8.66 20.61
N ARG A 294 15.37 -9.34 20.04
CA ARG A 294 15.38 -10.81 19.94
C ARG A 294 15.43 -11.49 21.30
N GLU A 295 16.16 -10.93 22.26
CA GLU A 295 16.14 -11.40 23.65
C GLU A 295 14.77 -11.19 24.30
N ILE A 296 14.12 -10.04 24.07
CA ILE A 296 12.77 -9.78 24.56
C ILE A 296 11.76 -10.79 23.98
N LEU A 297 11.84 -11.10 22.69
CA LEU A 297 10.99 -12.13 22.06
C LEU A 297 11.22 -13.49 22.72
N ARG A 298 12.47 -13.88 22.94
CA ARG A 298 12.83 -15.15 23.59
C ARG A 298 12.27 -15.23 25.01
N ASP A 299 12.36 -14.14 25.77
CA ASP A 299 11.88 -14.06 27.14
C ASP A 299 10.35 -14.05 27.21
N ALA A 300 9.68 -13.32 26.31
CA ALA A 300 8.22 -13.15 26.32
C ALA A 300 7.47 -14.35 25.75
N LEU A 301 8.00 -14.97 24.68
CA LEU A 301 7.32 -16.00 23.90
C LEU A 301 7.93 -17.40 24.06
N GLY A 302 9.06 -17.49 24.78
CA GLY A 302 9.83 -18.70 24.95
C GLY A 302 10.82 -18.97 23.79
N PRO A 303 11.89 -19.74 24.07
CA PRO A 303 12.99 -19.93 23.12
C PRO A 303 12.59 -20.69 21.86
N ARG A 304 11.74 -21.72 21.99
CA ARG A 304 11.31 -22.54 20.85
C ARG A 304 10.66 -21.69 19.75
N LEU A 305 9.74 -20.82 20.11
CA LEU A 305 8.99 -20.00 19.15
C LEU A 305 9.85 -18.86 18.61
N ALA A 306 10.65 -18.21 19.47
CA ALA A 306 11.53 -17.10 19.07
C ALA A 306 12.66 -17.54 18.12
N GLU A 307 13.25 -18.71 18.34
CA GLU A 307 14.31 -19.27 17.49
C GLU A 307 13.78 -19.80 16.16
N ALA A 308 12.53 -20.30 16.15
CA ALA A 308 11.84 -20.74 14.94
C ALA A 308 11.23 -19.58 14.11
N ALA A 309 11.41 -18.32 14.55
CA ALA A 309 10.81 -17.16 13.89
C ALA A 309 11.32 -16.98 12.46
N VAL A 310 10.40 -16.76 11.52
CA VAL A 310 10.71 -16.49 10.11
C VAL A 310 10.64 -15.01 9.80
N ALA A 311 11.58 -14.52 8.99
CA ALA A 311 11.71 -13.10 8.64
C ALA A 311 12.31 -12.95 7.23
N ARG A 312 11.60 -13.43 6.19
CA ARG A 312 12.06 -13.31 4.80
C ARG A 312 11.92 -11.88 4.31
N ASP A 313 13.06 -11.22 4.08
CA ASP A 313 13.14 -9.81 3.66
C ASP A 313 12.20 -8.89 4.47
N PRO A 314 12.39 -8.79 5.80
CA PRO A 314 11.38 -8.27 6.71
C PRO A 314 10.99 -6.81 6.43
N VAL A 315 11.84 -6.05 5.75
CA VAL A 315 11.59 -4.65 5.37
C VAL A 315 10.67 -4.54 4.15
N PHE A 316 10.79 -5.46 3.20
CA PHE A 316 10.06 -5.41 1.93
C PHE A 316 8.99 -6.49 1.78
N ALA A 317 8.93 -7.48 2.67
CA ALA A 317 8.02 -8.63 2.62
C ALA A 317 6.59 -8.24 2.22
N SER A 318 6.04 -7.21 2.88
CA SER A 318 4.67 -6.79 2.65
C SER A 318 4.46 -6.16 1.27
N ALA A 319 5.37 -5.28 0.82
CA ALA A 319 5.32 -4.71 -0.52
C ALA A 319 5.55 -5.80 -1.59
N ALA A 320 6.48 -6.72 -1.35
CA ALA A 320 6.80 -7.81 -2.27
C ALA A 320 5.60 -8.74 -2.51
N PHE A 321 4.90 -9.14 -1.45
CA PHE A 321 3.70 -9.96 -1.59
C PHE A 321 2.59 -9.24 -2.37
N TYR A 322 2.28 -8.00 -1.98
CA TYR A 322 1.19 -7.26 -2.63
C TYR A 322 1.54 -6.76 -4.04
N ALA A 323 2.82 -6.68 -4.42
CA ALA A 323 3.19 -6.49 -5.82
C ALA A 323 2.77 -7.70 -6.66
N GLY A 324 2.94 -8.93 -6.15
CA GLY A 324 2.44 -10.15 -6.80
C GLY A 324 0.90 -10.19 -6.85
N TRP A 325 0.24 -9.78 -5.77
CA TRP A 325 -1.22 -9.65 -5.77
C TRP A 325 -1.71 -8.63 -6.81
N ALA A 326 -1.09 -7.45 -6.85
CA ALA A 326 -1.39 -6.41 -7.84
C ALA A 326 -1.22 -6.91 -9.27
N TYR A 327 -0.15 -7.66 -9.54
CA TYR A 327 0.08 -8.30 -10.83
C TYR A 327 -1.09 -9.21 -11.22
N ASN A 328 -1.53 -10.10 -10.32
CA ASN A 328 -2.65 -11.00 -10.61
C ASN A 328 -3.95 -10.22 -10.88
N GLN A 329 -4.24 -9.18 -10.08
CA GLN A 329 -5.43 -8.37 -10.25
C GLN A 329 -5.45 -7.57 -11.56
N ILE A 330 -4.34 -6.93 -11.92
CA ILE A 330 -4.28 -6.06 -13.12
C ILE A 330 -4.32 -6.89 -14.40
N ASN A 331 -3.79 -8.11 -14.36
CA ASN A 331 -3.78 -9.03 -15.51
C ASN A 331 -4.98 -9.99 -15.53
N ASP A 332 -5.93 -9.84 -14.60
CA ASP A 332 -7.20 -10.57 -14.66
C ASP A 332 -8.05 -10.04 -15.83
N MET A 333 -8.69 -10.96 -16.57
CA MET A 333 -9.54 -10.59 -17.72
C MET A 333 -10.73 -9.70 -17.34
N ALA A 334 -11.19 -9.75 -16.09
CA ALA A 334 -12.25 -8.93 -15.54
C ALA A 334 -11.75 -7.62 -14.92
N PHE A 335 -10.43 -7.36 -14.96
CA PHE A 335 -9.89 -6.09 -14.48
C PHE A 335 -10.41 -4.93 -15.34
N GLY A 336 -11.23 -4.06 -14.77
CA GLY A 336 -11.90 -2.97 -15.49
C GLY A 336 -11.59 -1.57 -14.95
N LYS A 337 -10.56 -1.40 -14.11
CA LYS A 337 -10.27 -0.10 -13.51
C LYS A 337 -9.54 0.81 -14.48
N GLU A 338 -10.12 1.97 -14.74
CA GLU A 338 -9.49 2.98 -15.59
C GLU A 338 -8.24 3.58 -14.91
N PRO A 339 -7.14 3.76 -15.65
CA PRO A 339 -5.96 4.44 -15.15
C PRO A 339 -6.23 5.94 -14.98
N ALA A 340 -5.44 6.61 -14.14
CA ALA A 340 -5.52 8.06 -14.00
C ALA A 340 -5.24 8.76 -15.34
N PHE A 341 -5.93 9.89 -15.57
CA PHE A 341 -5.78 10.67 -16.80
C PHE A 341 -4.30 11.00 -17.07
N GLY A 342 -3.85 10.75 -18.30
CA GLY A 342 -2.48 11.02 -18.74
C GLY A 342 -1.43 10.00 -18.29
N CYS A 343 -1.74 9.06 -17.38
CA CYS A 343 -0.77 8.06 -16.95
C CYS A 343 -0.27 7.18 -18.13
N CYS A 344 -1.19 6.79 -19.00
CA CYS A 344 -0.88 5.96 -20.16
C CYS A 344 -0.03 6.66 -21.23
N TRP A 345 0.18 7.98 -21.14
CA TRP A 345 1.01 8.70 -22.12
C TRP A 345 2.51 8.47 -21.89
N GLY A 346 2.93 8.21 -20.65
CA GLY A 346 4.32 7.90 -20.29
C GLY A 346 4.61 6.40 -20.19
N SER A 347 3.56 5.56 -20.17
CA SER A 347 3.69 4.12 -20.01
C SER A 347 3.94 3.43 -21.35
N ARG A 348 4.95 2.57 -21.41
CA ARG A 348 5.21 1.68 -22.56
C ARG A 348 4.37 0.39 -22.54
N TRP A 349 3.52 0.20 -21.54
CA TRP A 349 2.70 -1.00 -21.40
C TRP A 349 1.41 -0.88 -22.23
N HIS A 350 1.20 -1.82 -23.16
CA HIS A 350 0.20 -1.71 -24.23
C HIS A 350 -1.26 -1.72 -23.75
N ASN A 351 -1.57 -2.35 -22.62
CA ASN A 351 -2.97 -2.56 -22.18
C ASN A 351 -3.61 -1.29 -21.60
N CYS A 352 -2.85 -0.18 -21.52
CA CYS A 352 -3.35 1.12 -21.08
C CYS A 352 -4.42 1.71 -22.02
N TRP A 353 -4.48 1.23 -23.27
CA TRP A 353 -5.37 1.75 -24.33
C TRP A 353 -6.43 0.76 -24.80
N GLU A 354 -6.23 -0.53 -24.54
CA GLU A 354 -7.06 -1.61 -25.09
C GLU A 354 -8.47 -1.64 -24.48
N TYR A 355 -8.60 -1.25 -23.21
CA TYR A 355 -9.90 -1.15 -22.53
C TYR A 355 -10.84 -0.09 -23.10
N ARG A 356 -10.34 0.90 -23.86
CA ARG A 356 -11.22 1.86 -24.55
C ARG A 356 -11.91 1.27 -25.77
N GLN A 357 -11.39 0.21 -26.38
CA GLN A 357 -11.95 -0.28 -27.65
C GLN A 357 -13.14 -1.22 -27.48
N VAL A 358 -13.25 -1.96 -26.38
CA VAL A 358 -14.36 -2.92 -26.19
C VAL A 358 -15.69 -2.20 -25.89
N VAL A 359 -15.67 -1.03 -25.25
CA VAL A 359 -16.90 -0.28 -24.93
C VAL A 359 -17.48 0.46 -26.15
N TYR A 360 -16.64 0.81 -27.13
CA TYR A 360 -17.10 1.56 -28.30
C TYR A 360 -17.75 0.71 -29.40
N VAL A 361 -17.70 -0.63 -29.32
CA VAL A 361 -18.29 -1.53 -30.33
C VAL A 361 -19.78 -1.84 -30.05
N HIS A 362 -20.35 -1.32 -28.97
CA HIS A 362 -21.79 -1.45 -28.69
C HIS A 362 -22.61 -0.15 -28.81
N LEU A 363 -22.04 0.90 -29.41
CA LEU A 363 -22.72 2.19 -29.61
C LEU A 363 -22.74 2.66 -31.08
N ILE A 364 -22.63 1.73 -32.04
CA ILE A 364 -22.83 2.04 -33.47
C ILE A 364 -23.90 1.12 -34.06
#